data_AF-A0A9D6KK87-F1
#
_entry.id   AF-A0A9D6KK87-F1
#
_cell.length_a   1.000
_cell.length_b   1.000
_cell.length_c   1.000
_cell.angle_alpha   90.00
_cell.angle_beta   90.00
_cell.angle_gamma   90.00
#
_symmetry.space_group_name_H-M   'P 1'
#
loop_
_entity.id
_entity.type
_entity.pdbx_description
1 polymer ?
#
loop_
_entity_poly.entity_id
_entity_poly.type
_entity_poly.pdbx_seq_one_letter_code
_entity_poly.pdbx_strand_id
1 'polypeptide(L)'
;MSDAFLLCRDCGVVHRVYAAHELAEGGEANEAAAIAYGGFLIEHRHHPLERVERTGVNAHYEGTLWDPVHTSYIELSSGEQSFTVRSGRESIDEPVRHEVVEQRIEPGAVRLAIEEHEIRRALDCHFYPYALRPSKVDQFVAAVRTILPLLPADQIATEFDDADDPTLSIARLPDEGVVTLLERSMDIFDAWELSRIAGFISANRDEYGALALRVRRETTLSPQPSRDER
;
A
#
# COMPACT_ATOMS: atom_id res chain seq x y z
N MET A 1 7.43 -10.28 6.29
CA MET A 1 7.82 -10.14 7.70
C MET A 1 6.55 -9.90 8.48
N SER A 2 6.26 -10.70 9.50
CA SER A 2 5.04 -10.54 10.31
C SER A 2 5.27 -9.46 11.37
N ASP A 3 4.55 -8.34 11.26
CA ASP A 3 4.53 -7.32 12.31
C ASP A 3 3.76 -7.87 13.52
N ALA A 4 4.47 -8.14 14.61
CA ALA A 4 3.91 -8.65 15.85
C ALA A 4 3.78 -7.53 16.88
N PHE A 5 2.76 -7.63 17.72
CA PHE A 5 2.44 -6.65 18.76
C PHE A 5 2.04 -7.34 20.07
N LEU A 6 2.15 -6.60 21.16
CA LEU A 6 1.57 -6.94 22.47
C LEU A 6 0.40 -6.00 22.74
N LEU A 7 -0.76 -6.58 23.02
CA LEU A 7 -1.96 -5.90 23.44
C LEU A 7 -2.13 -6.08 24.95
N CYS A 8 -2.30 -4.97 25.68
CA CYS A 8 -2.80 -5.01 27.05
C CYS A 8 -4.34 -5.04 27.03
N ARG A 9 -4.94 -6.12 27.55
CA ARG A 9 -6.40 -6.30 27.56
C ARG A 9 -7.14 -5.34 28.51
N ASP A 10 -6.50 -4.93 29.59
CA ASP A 10 -7.11 -4.02 30.57
C ASP A 10 -7.06 -2.56 30.11
N CYS A 11 -5.97 -2.16 29.47
CA CYS A 11 -5.74 -0.77 29.06
C CYS A 11 -6.13 -0.47 27.61
N GLY A 12 -6.24 -1.50 26.75
CA GLY A 12 -6.46 -1.32 25.31
C GLY A 12 -5.25 -0.75 24.57
N VAL A 13 -4.08 -0.66 25.21
CA VAL A 13 -2.85 -0.14 24.61
C VAL A 13 -2.08 -1.26 23.92
N VAL A 14 -1.47 -0.93 22.79
CA VAL A 14 -0.70 -1.85 21.96
C VAL A 14 0.77 -1.39 21.88
N HIS A 15 1.69 -2.33 21.84
CA HIS A 15 3.12 -2.05 21.63
C HIS A 15 3.69 -2.98 20.57
N ARG A 16 4.45 -2.43 19.62
CA ARG A 16 5.14 -3.24 18.60
C ARG A 16 6.21 -4.12 19.25
N VAL A 17 6.30 -5.37 18.82
CA VAL A 17 7.37 -6.28 19.22
C VAL A 17 8.46 -6.21 18.17
N TYR A 18 9.62 -5.72 18.57
CA TYR A 18 10.82 -5.72 17.74
C TYR A 18 11.51 -7.08 17.85
N ALA A 19 11.96 -7.63 16.72
CA ALA A 19 12.76 -8.82 16.70
C ALA A 19 14.15 -8.54 17.28
N ALA A 20 14.77 -9.55 17.91
CA ALA A 20 16.05 -9.38 18.57
C ALA A 20 17.17 -8.90 17.61
N HIS A 21 17.10 -9.25 16.32
CA HIS A 21 18.06 -8.77 15.33
C HIS A 21 17.85 -7.28 15.00
N GLU A 22 16.61 -6.78 14.99
CA GLU A 22 16.30 -5.36 14.79
C GLU A 22 16.87 -4.51 15.94
N LEU A 23 16.90 -5.05 17.17
CA LEU A 23 17.48 -4.37 18.33
C LEU A 23 19.00 -4.53 18.41
N ALA A 24 19.58 -5.58 17.82
CA ALA A 24 20.99 -5.94 17.97
C ALA A 24 21.94 -5.22 16.99
N GLU A 25 21.45 -4.61 15.91
CA GLU A 25 22.29 -3.90 14.94
C GLU A 25 22.95 -2.64 15.50
N GLY A 26 22.54 -2.19 16.69
CA GLY A 26 23.13 -1.03 17.39
C GLY A 26 22.73 0.31 16.75
N GLY A 27 22.46 1.31 17.60
CA GLY A 27 22.03 2.64 17.18
C GLY A 27 21.03 3.27 18.16
N GLU A 28 20.97 4.60 18.20
CA GLU A 28 20.14 5.35 19.15
C GLU A 28 18.63 4.98 19.04
N ALA A 29 18.14 4.73 17.82
CA ALA A 29 16.76 4.31 17.59
C ALA A 29 16.44 2.92 18.18
N ASN A 30 17.41 2.00 18.16
CA ASN A 30 17.24 0.63 18.67
C ASN A 30 17.28 0.60 20.19
N GLU A 31 18.14 1.44 20.80
CA GLU A 31 18.20 1.59 22.26
C GLU A 31 16.90 2.22 22.79
N ALA A 32 16.39 3.28 22.15
CA ALA A 32 15.11 3.89 22.51
C ALA A 32 13.94 2.90 22.41
N ALA A 33 13.90 2.08 21.35
CA ALA A 33 12.87 1.05 21.17
C ALA A 33 12.94 -0.04 22.26
N ALA A 34 14.15 -0.48 22.63
CA ALA A 34 14.35 -1.45 23.71
C ALA A 34 13.91 -0.89 25.08
N ILE A 35 14.24 0.39 25.36
CA ILE A 35 13.80 1.08 26.58
C ILE A 35 12.28 1.20 26.62
N ALA A 36 11.65 1.62 25.52
CA ALA A 36 10.19 1.75 25.42
C ALA A 36 9.49 0.40 25.66
N TYR A 37 9.99 -0.68 25.05
CA TYR A 37 9.46 -2.03 25.25
C TYR A 37 9.59 -2.49 26.72
N GLY A 38 10.75 -2.26 27.34
CA GLY A 38 10.95 -2.55 28.77
C GLY A 38 10.01 -1.74 29.66
N GLY A 39 9.82 -0.46 29.36
CA GLY A 39 8.89 0.44 30.05
C GLY A 39 7.45 -0.08 29.97
N PHE A 40 6.99 -0.46 28.78
CA PHE A 40 5.67 -1.03 28.56
C PHE A 40 5.44 -2.29 29.42
N LEU A 41 6.40 -3.22 29.45
CA LEU A 41 6.30 -4.42 30.28
C LEU A 41 6.26 -4.13 31.78
N ILE A 42 7.02 -3.13 32.25
CA ILE A 42 7.04 -2.73 33.67
C ILE A 42 5.73 -2.05 34.07
N GLU A 43 5.15 -1.24 33.20
CA GLU A 43 3.89 -0.55 33.45
C GLU A 43 2.71 -1.53 33.47
N HIS A 44 2.73 -2.52 32.57
CA HIS A 44 1.63 -3.48 32.38
C HIS A 44 1.92 -4.86 33.01
N ARG A 45 2.90 -4.96 33.93
CA ARG A 45 3.36 -6.24 34.50
C ARG A 45 2.29 -7.08 35.20
N HIS A 46 1.18 -6.46 35.62
CA HIS A 46 0.08 -7.13 36.30
C HIS A 46 -1.17 -7.25 35.41
N HIS A 47 -1.11 -6.77 34.17
CA HIS A 47 -2.23 -6.83 33.23
C HIS A 47 -2.11 -8.07 32.33
N PRO A 48 -3.23 -8.60 31.81
CA PRO A 48 -3.19 -9.64 30.80
C PRO A 48 -2.65 -9.06 29.49
N LEU A 49 -1.49 -9.58 29.07
CA LEU A 49 -0.86 -9.24 27.79
C LEU A 49 -1.12 -10.36 26.78
N GLU A 50 -1.49 -9.98 25.57
CA GLU A 50 -1.77 -10.90 24.46
C GLU A 50 -0.95 -10.54 23.25
N ARG A 51 -0.39 -11.56 22.59
CA ARG A 51 0.30 -11.37 21.33
C ARG A 51 -0.73 -11.31 20.20
N VAL A 52 -0.66 -10.24 19.41
CA VAL A 52 -1.50 -10.05 18.23
C VAL A 52 -0.60 -9.74 17.03
N GLU A 53 -1.07 -10.07 15.84
CA GLU A 53 -0.32 -9.90 14.60
C GLU A 53 -1.14 -9.07 13.63
N ARG A 54 -0.45 -8.27 12.80
CA ARG A 54 -1.13 -7.50 11.76
C ARG A 54 -1.83 -8.43 10.78
N THR A 55 -3.12 -8.19 10.58
CA THR A 55 -3.94 -8.96 9.64
C THR A 55 -4.48 -8.06 8.54
N GLY A 56 -4.48 -8.59 7.32
CA GLY A 56 -5.03 -7.90 6.17
C GLY A 56 -4.08 -6.86 5.56
N VAL A 57 -4.44 -6.44 4.35
CA VAL A 57 -3.77 -5.38 3.58
C VAL A 57 -4.41 -4.01 3.80
N ASN A 58 -5.55 -3.98 4.49
CA ASN A 58 -6.33 -2.77 4.66
C ASN A 58 -5.76 -1.94 5.81
N ALA A 59 -5.47 -0.69 5.51
CA ALA A 59 -5.18 0.35 6.49
C ALA A 59 -6.02 1.58 6.14
N HIS A 60 -6.32 2.37 7.15
CA HIS A 60 -6.94 3.67 6.97
C HIS A 60 -5.99 4.74 7.51
N TYR A 61 -5.90 5.87 6.83
CA TYR A 61 -5.00 6.95 7.20
C TYR A 61 -5.75 8.27 7.20
N GLU A 62 -5.54 9.06 8.23
CA GLU A 62 -6.01 10.43 8.35
C GLU A 62 -4.77 11.35 8.26
N GLY A 63 -4.67 12.11 7.17
CA GLY A 63 -3.51 12.93 6.85
C GLY A 63 -2.60 12.29 5.79
N THR A 64 -1.51 12.98 5.45
CA THR A 64 -0.50 12.50 4.49
C THR A 64 0.53 11.61 5.19
N LEU A 65 1.16 10.68 4.47
CA LEU A 65 2.12 9.74 5.08
C LEU A 65 3.42 10.41 5.52
N TRP A 66 3.78 11.54 4.89
CA TRP A 66 4.94 12.33 5.29
C TRP A 66 4.69 13.21 6.52
N ASP A 67 3.42 13.42 6.92
CA ASP A 67 3.12 14.20 8.12
C ASP A 67 3.48 13.38 9.36
N PRO A 68 4.43 13.83 10.20
CA PRO A 68 4.79 13.13 11.42
C PRO A 68 3.62 12.94 12.40
N VAL A 69 2.54 13.72 12.29
CA VAL A 69 1.38 13.72 13.18
C VAL A 69 0.17 13.01 12.54
N HIS A 70 0.34 12.37 11.38
CA HIS A 70 -0.72 11.59 10.77
C HIS A 70 -1.23 10.49 11.72
N THR A 71 -2.50 10.14 11.56
CA THR A 71 -3.11 9.03 12.28
C THR A 71 -3.31 7.87 11.32
N SER A 72 -2.95 6.66 11.73
CA SER A 72 -3.17 5.44 10.97
C SER A 72 -3.99 4.44 11.76
N TYR A 73 -4.78 3.63 11.06
CA TYR A 73 -5.59 2.57 11.61
C TYR A 73 -5.22 1.28 10.92
N ILE A 74 -4.92 0.25 11.70
CA ILE A 74 -4.56 -1.08 11.20
C ILE A 74 -5.39 -2.15 11.90
N GLU A 75 -5.60 -3.28 11.22
CA GLU A 75 -6.22 -4.45 11.84
C GLU A 75 -5.15 -5.39 12.40
N LEU A 76 -5.34 -5.78 13.65
CA LEU A 76 -4.55 -6.82 14.32
C LEU A 76 -5.46 -8.00 14.68
N SER A 77 -4.89 -9.20 14.80
CA SER A 77 -5.61 -10.40 15.21
C SER A 77 -4.80 -11.26 16.16
N SER A 78 -5.47 -11.89 17.11
CA SER A 78 -4.93 -12.99 17.91
C SER A 78 -5.23 -14.38 17.33
N GLY A 79 -5.83 -14.45 16.15
CA GLY A 79 -6.33 -15.68 15.53
C GLY A 79 -7.77 -16.00 15.91
N GLU A 80 -8.21 -15.64 17.13
CA GLU A 80 -9.61 -15.80 17.57
C GLU A 80 -10.41 -14.49 17.46
N GLN A 81 -9.76 -13.35 17.72
CA GLN A 81 -10.39 -12.03 17.70
C GLN A 81 -9.56 -11.05 16.87
N SER A 82 -10.25 -10.16 16.14
CA SER A 82 -9.67 -9.02 15.45
C SER A 82 -9.92 -7.71 16.20
N PHE A 83 -8.96 -6.79 16.07
CA PHE A 83 -8.94 -5.47 16.71
C PHE A 83 -8.54 -4.43 15.66
N THR A 84 -9.13 -3.25 15.74
CA THR A 84 -8.62 -2.09 15.01
C THR A 84 -7.80 -1.24 15.97
N VAL A 85 -6.59 -0.90 15.57
CA VAL A 85 -5.64 -0.13 16.36
C VAL A 85 -5.40 1.19 15.68
N ARG A 86 -5.69 2.27 16.40
CA ARG A 86 -5.34 3.65 16.04
C ARG A 86 -3.92 3.93 16.50
N SER A 87 -3.10 4.43 15.59
CA SER A 87 -1.71 4.79 15.82
C SER A 87 -1.50 6.26 15.46
N GLY A 88 -1.00 7.05 16.39
CA GLY A 88 -0.79 8.48 16.17
C GLY A 88 -0.13 9.17 17.35
N ARG A 89 0.09 10.47 17.23
CA ARG A 89 0.58 11.35 18.29
C ARG A 89 -0.02 12.74 18.14
N GLU A 90 -0.05 13.53 19.20
CA GLU A 90 -0.62 14.89 19.15
C GLU A 90 0.40 15.92 18.66
N SER A 91 1.70 15.68 18.89
CA SER A 91 2.79 16.55 18.44
C SER A 91 4.05 15.76 18.14
N ILE A 92 5.02 16.39 17.45
CA ILE A 92 6.30 15.76 17.09
C ILE A 92 7.17 15.43 18.31
N ASP A 93 6.95 16.10 19.44
CA ASP A 93 7.72 15.93 20.67
C ASP A 93 7.21 14.75 21.52
N GLU A 94 6.06 14.19 21.14
CA GLU A 94 5.46 13.04 21.81
C GLU A 94 5.73 11.72 21.09
N PRO A 95 5.85 10.60 21.85
CA PRO A 95 5.93 9.28 21.26
C PRO A 95 4.60 8.90 20.59
N VAL A 96 4.68 8.12 19.52
CA VAL A 96 3.50 7.50 18.91
C VAL A 96 2.86 6.54 19.90
N ARG A 97 1.53 6.63 20.02
CA ARG A 97 0.71 5.74 20.84
C ARG A 97 -0.11 4.84 19.94
N HIS A 98 -0.33 3.61 20.39
CA HIS A 98 -1.17 2.64 19.71
C HIS A 98 -2.28 2.19 20.66
N GLU A 99 -3.53 2.40 20.27
CA GLU A 99 -4.71 2.13 21.09
C GLU A 99 -5.77 1.36 20.30
N VAL A 100 -6.43 0.40 20.94
CA VAL A 100 -7.58 -0.30 20.37
C VAL A 100 -8.78 0.65 20.36
N VAL A 101 -9.44 0.74 19.22
CA VAL A 101 -10.63 1.57 19.02
C VAL A 101 -11.84 0.72 18.64
N GLU A 102 -13.04 1.18 19.01
CA GLU A 102 -14.33 0.57 18.64
C GLU A 102 -14.76 0.98 17.22
N GLN A 103 -13.80 1.01 16.30
CA GLN A 103 -14.04 1.26 14.89
C GLN A 103 -13.58 0.05 14.09
N ARG A 104 -14.16 -0.17 12.93
CA ARG A 104 -13.75 -1.19 11.98
C ARG A 104 -13.40 -0.54 10.66
N ILE A 105 -12.32 -1.03 10.05
CA ILE A 105 -11.90 -0.64 8.72
C ILE A 105 -12.77 -1.41 7.73
N GLU A 106 -13.63 -0.70 7.02
CA GLU A 106 -14.45 -1.27 5.95
C GLU A 106 -13.75 -1.03 4.61
N PRO A 107 -13.38 -2.09 3.88
CA PRO A 107 -12.78 -1.95 2.57
C PRO A 107 -13.81 -1.40 1.58
N GLY A 108 -13.41 -0.36 0.85
CA GLY A 108 -14.19 0.26 -0.20
C GLY A 108 -13.80 -0.27 -1.59
N ALA A 109 -14.03 0.56 -2.61
CA ALA A 109 -13.67 0.23 -3.97
C ALA A 109 -12.15 0.29 -4.18
N VAL A 110 -11.63 -0.66 -4.96
CA VAL A 110 -10.27 -0.61 -5.50
C VAL A 110 -10.33 -0.17 -6.95
N ARG A 111 -9.57 0.86 -7.32
CA ARG A 111 -9.54 1.41 -8.68
C ARG A 111 -8.12 1.39 -9.23
N LEU A 112 -8.00 1.00 -10.49
CA LEU A 112 -6.74 1.04 -11.23
C LEU A 112 -6.73 2.22 -12.20
N ALA A 113 -5.60 2.90 -12.29
CA ALA A 113 -5.34 3.98 -13.22
C ALA A 113 -3.90 3.93 -13.74
N ILE A 114 -3.63 4.62 -14.84
CA ILE A 114 -2.27 4.91 -15.35
C ILE A 114 -2.25 6.37 -15.80
N GLU A 115 -1.10 7.04 -15.71
CA GLU A 115 -0.93 8.36 -16.34
C GLU A 115 -0.83 8.25 -17.85
N GLU A 116 -1.91 8.57 -18.56
CA GLU A 116 -1.88 8.56 -20.02
C GLU A 116 -0.89 9.59 -20.61
N HIS A 117 -0.60 10.68 -19.88
CA HIS A 117 0.35 11.69 -20.34
C HIS A 117 1.80 11.17 -20.31
N GLU A 118 2.16 10.40 -19.28
CA GLU A 118 3.47 9.77 -19.19
C GLU A 118 3.65 8.68 -20.25
N ILE A 119 2.60 7.91 -20.56
CA ILE A 119 2.65 6.94 -21.68
C ILE A 119 3.02 7.64 -22.99
N ARG A 120 2.32 8.74 -23.32
CA ARG A 120 2.55 9.49 -24.56
C ARG A 120 3.98 10.02 -24.63
N ARG A 121 4.43 10.68 -23.56
CA ARG A 121 5.79 11.20 -23.45
C ARG A 121 6.85 10.10 -23.57
N ALA A 122 6.65 8.97 -22.90
CA ALA A 122 7.60 7.86 -22.93
C ALA A 122 7.64 7.18 -24.31
N LEU A 123 6.51 7.06 -25.00
CA LEU A 123 6.47 6.57 -26.38
C LEU A 123 7.23 7.51 -27.33
N ASP A 124 7.03 8.82 -27.23
CA ASP A 124 7.75 9.80 -28.05
C ASP A 124 9.27 9.68 -27.86
N CYS A 125 9.73 9.55 -26.61
CA CYS A 125 11.14 9.32 -26.29
C CYS A 125 11.65 7.97 -26.82
N HIS A 126 10.87 6.90 -26.69
CA HIS A 126 11.27 5.53 -27.07
C HIS A 126 11.39 5.34 -28.58
N PHE A 127 10.57 6.05 -29.35
CA PHE A 127 10.55 5.97 -30.81
C PHE A 127 11.53 6.91 -31.49
N TYR A 128 12.04 7.94 -30.80
CA TYR A 128 13.03 8.87 -31.33
C TYR A 128 14.23 8.14 -32.00
N PRO A 129 14.71 8.60 -33.18
CA PRO A 129 14.30 9.78 -33.94
C PRO A 129 13.06 9.60 -34.82
N TYR A 130 12.40 8.44 -34.77
CA TYR A 130 11.18 8.17 -35.51
C TYR A 130 9.96 8.67 -34.72
N ALA A 131 8.94 9.15 -35.43
CA ALA A 131 7.68 9.56 -34.82
C ALA A 131 6.60 8.52 -35.12
N LEU A 132 5.91 8.06 -34.07
CA LEU A 132 4.66 7.34 -34.25
C LEU A 132 3.58 8.29 -34.76
N ARG A 133 2.65 7.76 -35.55
CA ARG A 133 1.47 8.53 -35.93
C ARG A 133 0.64 8.81 -34.67
N PRO A 134 0.16 10.04 -34.43
CA PRO A 134 -0.65 10.36 -33.26
C PRO A 134 -1.85 9.42 -33.08
N SER A 135 -2.50 9.03 -34.18
CA SER A 135 -3.63 8.09 -34.15
C SER A 135 -3.26 6.70 -33.63
N LYS A 136 -2.02 6.22 -33.81
CA LYS A 136 -1.56 4.95 -33.24
C LYS A 136 -1.25 5.09 -31.76
N VAL A 137 -0.69 6.22 -31.35
CA VAL A 137 -0.45 6.53 -29.94
C VAL A 137 -1.78 6.56 -29.18
N ASP A 138 -2.80 7.25 -29.71
CA ASP A 138 -4.12 7.31 -29.09
C ASP A 138 -4.79 5.93 -29.02
N GLN A 139 -4.64 5.11 -30.06
CA GLN A 139 -5.13 3.72 -30.04
C GLN A 139 -4.41 2.87 -28.99
N PHE A 140 -3.10 3.03 -28.82
CA PHE A 140 -2.35 2.32 -27.79
C PHE A 140 -2.78 2.74 -26.38
N VAL A 141 -2.93 4.05 -26.13
CA VAL A 141 -3.44 4.55 -24.84
C VAL A 141 -4.86 4.04 -24.59
N ALA A 142 -5.71 3.99 -25.61
CA ALA A 142 -7.03 3.38 -25.50
C ALA A 142 -6.96 1.88 -25.18
N ALA A 143 -6.04 1.14 -25.81
CA ALA A 143 -5.81 -0.27 -25.49
C ALA A 143 -5.40 -0.47 -24.02
N VAL A 144 -4.48 0.36 -23.52
CA VAL A 144 -4.11 0.37 -22.09
C VAL A 144 -5.34 0.61 -21.21
N ARG A 145 -6.16 1.61 -21.52
CA ARG A 145 -7.38 1.89 -20.75
C ARG A 145 -8.35 0.72 -20.72
N THR A 146 -8.45 -0.02 -21.82
CA THR A 146 -9.37 -1.17 -21.91
C THR A 146 -8.89 -2.42 -21.17
N ILE A 147 -7.60 -2.54 -20.86
CA ILE A 147 -7.09 -3.67 -20.07
C ILE A 147 -7.27 -3.45 -18.56
N LEU A 148 -7.28 -2.20 -18.09
CA LEU A 148 -7.35 -1.90 -16.65
C LEU A 148 -8.56 -2.57 -15.95
N PRO A 149 -9.78 -2.56 -16.51
CA PRO A 149 -10.93 -3.19 -15.87
C PRO A 149 -10.89 -4.73 -15.90
N LEU A 150 -9.99 -5.33 -16.67
CA LEU A 150 -9.85 -6.78 -16.79
C LEU A 150 -8.89 -7.36 -15.75
N LEU A 151 -8.09 -6.51 -15.10
CA LEU A 151 -7.14 -6.92 -14.08
C LEU A 151 -7.84 -7.10 -12.72
N PRO A 152 -7.45 -8.11 -11.92
CA PRO A 152 -7.97 -8.31 -10.58
C PRO A 152 -7.39 -7.25 -9.62
N ALA A 153 -8.03 -6.09 -9.55
CA ALA A 153 -7.54 -4.91 -8.83
C ALA A 153 -7.21 -5.17 -7.35
N ASP A 154 -7.96 -6.05 -6.69
CA ASP A 154 -7.79 -6.47 -5.30
C ASP A 154 -6.55 -7.35 -5.08
N GLN A 155 -6.05 -8.00 -6.12
CA GLN A 155 -4.90 -8.91 -6.09
C GLN A 155 -3.60 -8.25 -6.57
N ILE A 156 -3.65 -6.99 -6.99
CA ILE A 156 -2.45 -6.26 -7.43
C ILE A 156 -1.54 -5.99 -6.23
N ALA A 157 -0.36 -6.62 -6.24
CA ALA A 157 0.72 -6.34 -5.32
C ALA A 157 1.27 -4.94 -5.57
N THR A 158 1.40 -4.16 -4.50
CA THR A 158 1.93 -2.79 -4.53
C THR A 158 3.37 -2.77 -4.06
N GLU A 159 4.17 -1.91 -4.69
CA GLU A 159 5.58 -1.73 -4.35
C GLU A 159 5.78 -0.57 -3.38
N PHE A 160 5.08 0.55 -3.60
CA PHE A 160 5.20 1.77 -2.81
C PHE A 160 3.84 2.45 -2.60
N ASP A 161 3.68 3.12 -1.46
CA ASP A 161 2.55 4.01 -1.21
C ASP A 161 2.92 5.45 -1.60
N ASP A 162 1.95 6.20 -2.09
CA ASP A 162 2.11 7.62 -2.39
C ASP A 162 2.16 8.41 -1.07
N ALA A 163 3.19 9.24 -0.92
CA ALA A 163 3.41 9.97 0.33
C ALA A 163 2.34 11.05 0.58
N ASP A 164 1.77 11.61 -0.48
CA ASP A 164 0.78 12.69 -0.45
C ASP A 164 -0.66 12.16 -0.40
N ASP A 165 -0.92 10.99 -0.98
CA ASP A 165 -2.23 10.34 -0.96
C ASP A 165 -2.14 8.91 -0.39
N PRO A 166 -2.48 8.69 0.89
CA PRO A 166 -2.38 7.37 1.51
C PRO A 166 -3.36 6.34 0.94
N THR A 167 -4.33 6.76 0.13
CA THR A 167 -5.23 5.84 -0.59
C THR A 167 -4.60 5.33 -1.88
N LEU A 168 -3.50 5.93 -2.32
CA LEU A 168 -2.86 5.67 -3.59
C LEU A 168 -1.56 4.88 -3.36
N SER A 169 -1.44 3.78 -4.07
CA SER A 169 -0.20 3.01 -4.15
C SER A 169 0.22 2.83 -5.61
N ILE A 170 1.49 2.57 -5.82
CA ILE A 170 2.09 2.31 -7.12
C ILE A 170 2.41 0.81 -7.22
N ALA A 171 2.07 0.23 -8.37
CA ALA A 171 2.28 -1.17 -8.66
C ALA A 171 2.82 -1.38 -10.08
N ARG A 172 3.50 -2.51 -10.25
CA ARG A 172 3.89 -3.03 -11.55
C ARG A 172 2.67 -3.51 -12.34
N LEU A 173 2.68 -3.32 -13.66
CA LEU A 173 1.71 -3.96 -14.56
C LEU A 173 1.91 -5.50 -14.57
N PRO A 174 0.90 -6.30 -14.19
CA PRO A 174 0.99 -7.76 -14.16
C PRO A 174 1.31 -8.38 -15.52
N ASP A 175 1.89 -9.59 -15.51
CA ASP A 175 2.24 -10.32 -16.74
C ASP A 175 1.03 -10.53 -17.66
N GLU A 176 -0.13 -10.87 -17.09
CA GLU A 176 -1.40 -11.00 -17.80
C GLU A 176 -1.82 -9.71 -18.52
N GLY A 177 -1.60 -8.55 -17.90
CA GLY A 177 -1.86 -7.25 -18.50
C GLY A 177 -0.89 -6.95 -19.65
N VAL A 178 0.39 -7.32 -19.48
CA VAL A 178 1.41 -7.21 -20.52
C VAL A 178 1.06 -8.07 -21.74
N VAL A 179 0.70 -9.33 -21.54
CA VAL A 179 0.30 -10.24 -22.62
C VAL A 179 -0.90 -9.69 -23.37
N THR A 180 -1.95 -9.29 -22.65
CA THR A 180 -3.17 -8.71 -23.26
C THR A 180 -2.86 -7.43 -24.05
N LEU A 181 -1.98 -6.58 -23.53
CA LEU A 181 -1.58 -5.34 -24.21
C LEU A 181 -0.78 -5.62 -25.49
N LEU A 182 0.11 -6.61 -25.47
CA LEU A 182 0.87 -7.05 -26.65
C LEU A 182 -0.06 -7.58 -27.73
N GLU A 183 -1.04 -8.42 -27.38
CA GLU A 183 -2.04 -8.94 -28.32
C GLU A 183 -2.82 -7.80 -28.99
N ARG A 184 -3.33 -6.83 -28.21
CA ARG A 184 -4.03 -5.67 -28.76
C ARG A 184 -3.13 -4.78 -29.63
N SER A 185 -1.84 -4.74 -29.33
CA SER A 185 -0.87 -3.96 -30.11
C SER A 185 -0.66 -4.53 -31.51
N MET A 186 -0.94 -5.81 -31.74
CA MET A 186 -0.82 -6.44 -33.07
C MET A 186 -1.79 -5.86 -34.10
N ASP A 187 -2.93 -5.30 -33.66
CA ASP A 187 -3.92 -4.67 -34.53
C ASP A 187 -3.60 -3.19 -34.83
N ILE A 188 -2.69 -2.58 -34.07
CA ILE A 188 -2.39 -1.13 -34.12
C ILE A 188 -1.09 -0.87 -34.90
N PHE A 189 -0.10 -1.74 -34.72
CA PHE A 189 1.28 -1.53 -35.14
C PHE A 189 1.69 -2.53 -36.23
N ASP A 190 2.56 -2.08 -37.14
CA ASP A 190 3.19 -3.00 -38.09
C ASP A 190 4.30 -3.83 -37.42
N ALA A 191 4.86 -4.80 -38.15
CA ALA A 191 5.85 -5.74 -37.58
C ALA A 191 7.10 -5.05 -37.01
N TRP A 192 7.56 -3.94 -37.60
CA TRP A 192 8.72 -3.21 -37.10
C TRP A 192 8.37 -2.42 -35.84
N GLU A 193 7.25 -1.71 -35.87
CA GLU A 193 6.74 -0.95 -34.72
C GLU A 193 6.42 -1.88 -33.54
N LEU A 194 5.82 -3.05 -33.80
CA LEU A 194 5.41 -4.01 -32.78
C LEU A 194 6.61 -4.52 -31.96
N SER A 195 7.73 -4.81 -32.62
CA SER A 195 8.98 -5.19 -31.91
C SER A 195 9.44 -4.09 -30.95
N ARG A 196 9.32 -2.81 -31.37
CA ARG A 196 9.65 -1.68 -30.50
C ARG A 196 8.64 -1.48 -29.38
N ILE A 197 7.34 -1.68 -29.64
CA ILE A 197 6.29 -1.63 -28.63
C ILE A 197 6.49 -2.73 -27.58
N ALA A 198 6.89 -3.93 -27.98
CA ALA A 198 7.21 -4.98 -27.03
C ALA A 198 8.37 -4.58 -26.10
N GLY A 199 9.43 -4.00 -26.66
CA GLY A 199 10.52 -3.42 -25.87
C GLY A 199 10.06 -2.28 -24.96
N PHE A 200 9.19 -1.41 -25.45
CA PHE A 200 8.60 -0.31 -24.67
C PHE A 200 7.83 -0.83 -23.45
N ILE A 201 6.91 -1.78 -23.67
CA ILE A 201 6.09 -2.36 -22.60
C ILE A 201 6.99 -3.03 -21.57
N SER A 202 7.97 -3.83 -22.01
CA SER A 202 8.90 -4.49 -21.10
C SER A 202 9.72 -3.52 -20.25
N ALA A 203 10.12 -2.37 -20.81
CA ALA A 203 10.94 -1.38 -20.12
C ALA A 203 10.13 -0.43 -19.21
N ASN A 204 8.82 -0.33 -19.40
CA ASN A 204 7.97 0.65 -18.72
C ASN A 204 6.89 0.02 -17.83
N ARG A 205 6.84 -1.30 -17.70
CA ARG A 205 5.82 -2.02 -16.90
C ARG A 205 6.05 -1.97 -15.39
N ASP A 206 7.27 -1.68 -14.96
CA ASP A 206 7.64 -1.65 -13.54
C ASP A 206 7.14 -0.36 -12.88
N GLU A 207 7.24 -0.27 -11.57
CA GLU A 207 6.66 0.78 -10.72
C GLU A 207 7.16 2.20 -11.05
N TYR A 208 8.31 2.34 -11.69
CA TYR A 208 8.88 3.62 -12.12
C TYR A 208 8.61 3.92 -13.60
N GLY A 209 8.03 2.98 -14.32
CA GLY A 209 7.80 3.08 -15.75
C GLY A 209 6.52 3.82 -16.10
N ALA A 210 6.39 4.21 -17.37
CA ALA A 210 5.20 4.92 -17.86
C ALA A 210 3.91 4.07 -17.82
N LEU A 211 4.02 2.74 -17.68
CA LEU A 211 2.87 1.83 -17.52
C LEU A 211 2.68 1.40 -16.06
N ALA A 212 3.35 2.05 -15.11
CA ALA A 212 3.12 1.82 -13.68
C ALA A 212 1.64 2.05 -13.34
N LEU A 213 1.06 1.08 -12.63
CA LEU A 213 -0.32 1.13 -12.17
C LEU A 213 -0.41 2.00 -10.92
N ARG A 214 -1.39 2.90 -10.93
CA ARG A 214 -1.93 3.56 -9.74
C ARG A 214 -3.07 2.72 -9.19
N VAL A 215 -2.88 2.19 -7.99
CA VAL A 215 -3.88 1.41 -7.28
C VAL A 215 -4.45 2.28 -6.17
N ARG A 216 -5.69 2.75 -6.35
CA ARG A 216 -6.40 3.49 -5.31
C ARG A 216 -7.28 2.55 -4.50
N ARG A 217 -7.06 2.48 -3.19
CA ARG A 217 -7.86 1.70 -2.24
C ARG A 217 -8.63 2.66 -1.34
N GLU A 218 -9.93 2.71 -1.53
CA GLU A 218 -10.81 3.46 -0.64
C GLU A 218 -11.05 2.63 0.63
N THR A 219 -10.94 3.24 1.80
CA THR A 219 -11.30 2.63 3.09
C THR A 219 -12.12 3.62 3.90
N THR A 220 -13.00 3.10 4.74
CA THR A 220 -13.80 3.93 5.67
C THR A 220 -13.75 3.34 7.07
N LEU A 221 -13.89 4.19 8.08
CA LEU A 221 -14.06 3.76 9.46
C LEU A 221 -15.55 3.73 9.80
N SER A 222 -16.02 2.59 10.28
CA SER A 222 -17.39 2.42 10.79
C SER A 222 -17.36 2.06 12.28
N PRO A 223 -18.36 2.48 13.08
CA PRO A 223 -18.45 2.06 14.48
C PRO A 223 -18.64 0.55 14.57
N GLN A 224 -17.91 -0.10 15.48
CA GLN A 224 -18.11 -1.51 15.79
C GLN A 224 -19.28 -1.65 16.79
N PRO A 225 -20.23 -2.58 16.60
CA PRO A 225 -21.29 -2.79 17.57
C PRO A 225 -20.69 -3.23 18.92
N SER A 226 -21.08 -2.56 20.00
CA SER A 226 -20.59 -2.82 21.35
C SER A 226 -20.94 -4.24 21.79
N ARG A 227 -20.04 -4.87 22.56
CA ARG A 227 -20.17 -6.26 23.04
C ARG A 227 -21.24 -6.47 24.13
N ASP A 228 -21.94 -5.42 24.56
CA ASP A 228 -22.95 -5.49 25.62
C ASP A 228 -24.36 -5.96 25.16
N GLU A 229 -24.52 -6.38 23.90
CA GLU A 229 -25.81 -6.89 23.37
C GLU A 229 -25.78 -8.36 22.88
N ARG A 230 -24.98 -9.25 23.49
CA ARG A 230 -25.09 -10.71 23.26
C ARG A 230 -25.15 -11.53 24.53
#